data_AF-A0A969I2V5-F1
#
_entry.id   AF-A0A969I2V5-F1
#
_cell.length_a   1.000
_cell.length_b   1.000
_cell.length_c   1.000
_cell.angle_alpha   90.00
_cell.angle_beta   90.00
_cell.angle_gamma   90.00
#
_symmetry.space_group_name_H-M   'P 1'
#
loop_
_entity.id
_entity.type
_entity.pdbx_description
1 polymer ?
#
loop_
_entity_poly.entity_id
_entity_poly.type
_entity_poly.pdbx_seq_one_letter_code
_entity_poly.pdbx_strand_id
1 'polypeptide(L)' 'MELDTQVLVIADGAGPIGIGGVMGGGRTAVSESTVDVLFEMAWFQPAVVGACSRRLGLLT' A
#
# COMPACT_ATOMS: atom_id res chain seq x y z
N MET A 1 -8.82 8.96 4.32
CA MET A 1 -8.17 8.14 5.36
C MET A 1 -6.93 8.89 5.81
N GLU A 2 -6.76 9.12 7.10
CA GLU A 2 -5.52 9.72 7.63
C GLU A 2 -4.45 8.65 7.82
N LEU A 3 -3.24 8.96 7.39
CA LEU A 3 -2.05 8.17 7.66
C LEU A 3 -1.38 8.73 8.93
N ASP A 4 -0.93 7.84 9.80
CA ASP A 4 -0.10 8.21 10.94
C ASP A 4 1.29 7.57 10.81
N THR A 5 2.17 7.89 11.76
CA THR A 5 3.56 7.44 11.77
C THR A 5 3.72 5.93 12.00
N GLN A 6 2.63 5.19 12.25
CA GLN A 6 2.64 3.73 12.44
C GLN A 6 2.30 2.97 11.16
N VAL A 7 1.96 3.67 10.06
CA VAL A 7 1.66 3.04 8.78
C VAL A 7 2.91 2.95 7.92
N LEU A 8 3.32 1.71 7.62
CA LEU A 8 4.27 1.47 6.54
C LEU A 8 3.60 1.77 5.20
N VAL A 9 4.20 2.67 4.43
CA VAL A 9 3.73 3.03 3.09
C VAL A 9 4.80 2.74 2.04
N ILE A 10 4.32 2.53 0.82
CA ILE A 10 5.13 2.57 -0.39
C ILE A 10 4.88 3.95 -0.99
N ALA A 11 5.93 4.66 -1.38
CA ALA A 11 5.84 6.05 -1.82
C ALA A 11 6.75 6.34 -3.01
N ASP A 12 6.35 7.32 -3.81
CA ASP A 12 7.17 7.93 -4.86
C ASP A 12 7.45 9.41 -4.52
N GLY A 13 8.03 10.15 -5.47
CA GLY A 13 8.34 11.57 -5.29
C GLY A 13 7.10 12.48 -5.09
N ALA A 14 5.90 12.00 -5.41
CA ALA A 14 4.64 12.70 -5.18
C ALA A 14 3.93 12.27 -3.88
N GLY A 15 4.49 11.29 -3.15
CA GLY A 15 3.99 10.82 -1.87
C GLY A 15 3.52 9.36 -1.89
N PRO A 16 2.70 8.93 -0.92
CA PRO A 16 2.27 7.54 -0.79
C PRO A 16 1.49 7.03 -2.01
N ILE A 17 1.79 5.79 -2.40
CA ILE A 17 1.16 5.04 -3.51
C ILE A 17 0.53 3.73 -3.04
N GLY A 18 0.71 3.34 -1.77
CA GLY A 18 0.12 2.14 -1.21
C GLY A 18 0.48 1.95 0.26
N ILE A 19 -0.25 1.07 0.93
CA ILE A 19 0.00 0.62 2.30
C ILE A 19 0.74 -0.71 2.19
N GLY A 20 1.99 -0.73 2.65
CA GLY A 20 2.90 -1.87 2.47
C GLY A 20 2.29 -3.17 3.01
N GLY A 21 2.04 -4.12 2.11
CA GLY A 21 1.47 -5.42 2.44
C GLY A 21 -0.01 -5.43 2.82
N VAL A 22 -0.73 -4.31 2.71
CA VAL A 22 -2.17 -4.22 3.06
C VAL A 22 -3.02 -3.86 1.84
N MET A 23 -2.71 -2.78 1.12
CA MET A 23 -3.55 -2.30 0.02
C MET A 23 -2.79 -1.36 -0.92
N GLY A 24 -2.98 -1.51 -2.23
CA GLY A 24 -2.46 -0.56 -3.23
C GLY A 24 -3.23 0.77 -3.22
N GLY A 25 -2.61 1.84 -3.72
CA GLY A 25 -3.22 3.16 -3.85
C GLY A 25 -3.85 3.38 -5.23
N GLY A 26 -4.97 4.11 -5.26
CA GLY A 26 -5.71 4.35 -6.50
C GLY A 26 -4.93 5.14 -7.57
N ARG A 27 -3.97 5.98 -7.17
CA ARG A 27 -3.15 6.79 -8.09
C ARG A 27 -2.24 5.93 -8.99
N THR A 28 -1.81 4.77 -8.50
CA THR A 28 -0.92 3.84 -9.22
C THR A 28 -1.61 2.50 -9.51
N ALA A 29 -2.94 2.43 -9.37
CA ALA A 29 -3.69 1.24 -9.69
C ALA A 29 -3.71 1.04 -11.21
N VAL A 30 -3.63 -0.24 -11.64
CA VAL A 30 -3.82 -0.61 -13.04
C VAL A 30 -5.23 -0.26 -13.48
N SER A 31 -5.36 0.28 -14.69
CA SER A 31 -6.63 0.63 -15.33
C SER A 31 -6.67 0.10 -16.77
N GLU A 32 -7.80 0.29 -17.45
CA GLU A 32 -7.98 -0.14 -18.85
C GLU A 32 -6.97 0.51 -19.82
N SER A 33 -6.43 1.68 -19.48
CA SER A 33 -5.45 2.40 -20.31
C SER A 33 -3.99 2.09 -19.95
N THR A 34 -3.73 1.26 -18.94
CA THR A 34 -2.37 0.95 -18.49
C THR A 34 -1.65 0.06 -19.51
N VAL A 35 -0.50 0.52 -20.01
CA VAL A 35 0.34 -0.21 -20.98
C VAL A 35 1.69 -0.67 -20.41
N ASP A 36 2.21 0.06 -19.42
CA ASP A 36 3.44 -0.28 -18.71
C ASP A 36 3.12 -0.62 -17.25
N VAL A 37 3.71 -1.71 -16.76
CA VAL A 37 3.46 -2.23 -15.41
C VAL A 37 4.78 -2.47 -14.69
N LEU A 38 4.86 -2.03 -13.44
CA LEU A 38 5.92 -2.40 -12.51
C LEU A 38 5.39 -3.43 -11.51
N PHE A 39 6.04 -4.59 -11.45
CA PHE A 39 5.71 -5.60 -10.44
C PHE A 39 6.43 -5.31 -9.14
N GLU A 40 5.66 -5.29 -8.05
CA GLU A 40 6.19 -5.22 -6.70
C GLU A 40 6.24 -6.64 -6.10
N MET A 41 7.41 -7.06 -5.64
CA MET A 41 7.59 -8.25 -4.81
C MET A 41 8.42 -7.87 -3.59
N ALA A 42 7.77 -7.84 -2.43
CA ALA A 42 8.37 -7.43 -1.17
C ALA A 42 7.96 -8.39 -0.05
N TRP A 43 8.80 -8.46 0.98
CA TRP A 43 8.47 -9.11 2.23
C TRP A 43 8.38 -8.06 3.33
N PHE A 44 7.24 -8.02 4.01
CA PHE A 44 6.99 -7.11 5.12
C PHE A 44 6.84 -7.90 6.41
N GLN A 45 7.25 -7.29 7.53
CA GLN A 45 7.13 -7.93 8.84
C GLN A 45 5.65 -8.25 9.14
N PRO A 46 5.26 -9.53 9.33
CA PRO A 46 3.86 -9.93 9.47
C PRO A 46 3.11 -9.21 10.60
N ALA A 47 3.80 -8.95 11.73
CA ALA A 47 3.23 -8.24 12.86
C ALA A 47 2.83 -6.79 12.52
N VAL A 48 3.61 -6.11 11.67
CA VAL A 48 3.33 -4.72 11.24
C VAL A 48 2.14 -4.69 10.28
N VAL A 49 2.14 -5.58 9.28
CA VAL A 49 1.04 -5.69 8.32
C VAL A 49 -0.27 -6.01 9.03
N GLY A 50 -0.29 -7.03 9.89
CA GLY A 50 -1.49 -7.42 10.62
C GLY A 50 -2.00 -6.35 11.58
N ALA A 51 -1.11 -5.60 12.25
CA ALA A 51 -1.50 -4.47 13.08
C ALA A 51 -2.11 -3.34 12.25
N CYS A 52 -1.52 -3.04 11.09
CA CYS A 52 -2.00 -2.03 10.16
C CYS A 52 -3.39 -2.37 9.60
N SER A 53 -3.58 -3.59 9.09
CA SER A 53 -4.88 -4.10 8.59
C SER A 53 -5.98 -3.95 9.63
N ARG A 54 -5.74 -4.39 10.89
CA ARG A 54 -6.71 -4.26 11.98
C ARG A 54 -7.01 -2.80 12.34
N ARG A 55 -5.99 -1.95 12.40
CA ARG A 55 -6.14 -0.51 12.71
C ARG A 55 -7.01 0.19 11.67
N LEU A 56 -6.86 -0.19 10.41
CA LEU A 56 -7.59 0.41 9.29
C LEU A 56 -8.94 -0.26 9.00
N GLY A 57 -9.27 -1.35 9.71
CA GLY A 57 -10.48 -2.13 9.42
C GLY A 57 -10.47 -2.79 8.05
N LEU A 58 -9.27 -3.05 7.49
CA LEU A 58 -9.08 -3.64 6.17
C LEU A 58 -8.70 -5.11 6.31
N LEU A 59 -9.51 -5.98 5.73
CA LEU A 59 -9.24 -7.41 5.57
C LEU A 59 -9.27 -7.69 4.07
N THR A 60 -8.14 -8.10 3.52
CA THR A 60 -7.88 -8.26 2.09
C THR A 60 -7.26 -9.61 1.83
#